data_AF-A0A9P2T728-F1
#
_entry.id   AF-A0A9P2T728-F1
#
_cell.length_a   1.000
_cell.length_b   1.000
_cell.length_c   1.000
_cell.angle_alpha   90.00
_cell.angle_beta   90.00
_cell.angle_gamma   90.00
#
_symmetry.space_group_name_H-M   'P 1'
#
loop_
_entity.id
_entity.type
_entity.pdbx_description
1 polymer ?
#
loop_
_entity_poly.entity_id
_entity_poly.type
_entity_poly.pdbx_seq_one_letter_code
_entity_poly.pdbx_strand_id
1 'polypeptide(L)'
;MTSDLLSPSGPHPSLRRTTPSTVYRVAPDALPKRVRRGADGKLYGEVPLIPVPHDEGDQGVRNTRGGELDRQPPRSTAVPDLDGHDTRPDPLAATTPAEFVEAMRLFRRWAGTPSYRKMQQNCGNRCSATSFHTALSQDKLPKLSLVEAFIAACGGSDEEYRRWATAWRRLELRIADRSNRRSPASPSLQRDTEEASDREE
;
A
#
# COMPACT_ATOMS: atom_id res chain seq x y z
N MET A 1 34.07 -62.94 -28.17
CA MET A 1 32.98 -63.02 -27.18
C MET A 1 33.45 -62.22 -25.98
N THR A 2 33.00 -60.97 -25.89
CA THR A 2 33.32 -60.05 -24.81
C THR A 2 32.04 -59.29 -24.46
N SER A 3 31.72 -59.33 -23.18
CA SER A 3 30.85 -58.47 -22.38
C SER A 3 31.08 -56.98 -22.73
N ASP A 4 30.25 -56.01 -22.36
CA ASP A 4 29.33 -55.92 -21.25
C ASP A 4 28.43 -54.68 -21.47
N LEU A 5 27.35 -54.66 -20.70
CA LEU A 5 26.38 -53.59 -20.54
C LEU A 5 27.04 -52.25 -20.20
N LEU A 6 26.61 -51.16 -20.85
CA LEU A 6 26.28 -49.88 -20.20
C LEU A 6 25.72 -48.89 -21.25
N SER A 7 24.41 -48.72 -21.25
CA SER A 7 23.78 -47.54 -21.86
C SER A 7 24.10 -46.32 -20.99
N PRO A 8 24.57 -45.18 -21.54
CA PRO A 8 24.68 -43.97 -20.76
C PRO A 8 23.26 -43.45 -20.45
N SER A 9 22.81 -43.71 -19.23
CA SER A 9 21.67 -43.03 -18.63
C SER A 9 22.02 -41.54 -18.49
N GLY A 10 21.68 -40.76 -19.53
CA GLY A 10 21.72 -39.30 -19.49
C GLY A 10 20.62 -38.77 -18.58
N PRO A 11 20.84 -37.65 -17.87
CA PRO A 11 19.92 -37.15 -16.84
C PRO A 11 18.53 -36.85 -17.42
N HIS A 12 17.48 -37.30 -16.70
CA HIS A 12 16.07 -37.14 -17.06
C HIS A 12 15.70 -35.67 -17.37
N PRO A 13 14.87 -35.41 -18.40
CA PRO A 13 14.47 -34.05 -18.83
C PRO A 13 13.56 -33.30 -17.84
N SER A 14 13.25 -33.87 -16.67
CA SER A 14 12.29 -33.36 -15.68
C SER A 14 12.88 -32.39 -14.62
N LEU A 15 14.15 -32.00 -14.74
CA LEU A 15 14.79 -31.02 -13.83
C LEU A 15 15.19 -29.70 -14.51
N ARG A 16 14.55 -29.32 -15.63
CA ARG A 16 14.62 -27.92 -16.07
C ARG A 16 13.82 -27.08 -15.08
N ARG A 17 14.49 -26.54 -14.07
CA ARG A 17 14.03 -25.30 -13.42
C ARG A 17 13.89 -24.28 -14.54
N THR A 18 12.67 -23.95 -14.91
CA THR A 18 12.38 -22.83 -15.80
C THR A 18 12.82 -21.57 -15.07
N THR A 19 14.08 -21.17 -15.23
CA THR A 19 14.57 -19.89 -14.73
C THR A 19 13.73 -18.80 -15.40
N PRO A 20 13.07 -17.91 -14.65
CA PRO A 20 12.34 -16.81 -15.26
C PRO A 20 13.31 -15.99 -16.11
N SER A 21 12.87 -15.59 -17.31
CA SER A 21 13.65 -14.79 -18.23
C SER A 21 14.04 -13.48 -17.55
N THR A 22 15.26 -13.38 -17.04
CA THR A 22 15.79 -12.15 -16.43
C THR A 22 15.77 -11.04 -17.46
N VAL A 23 15.01 -9.99 -17.21
CA VAL A 23 15.04 -8.78 -18.02
C VAL A 23 16.24 -7.96 -17.59
N TYR A 24 17.04 -7.50 -18.54
CA TYR A 24 18.24 -6.71 -18.29
C TYR A 24 17.99 -5.25 -18.66
N ARG A 25 18.50 -4.31 -17.86
CA ARG A 25 18.57 -2.88 -18.19
C ARG A 25 20.02 -2.44 -18.30
N VAL A 26 20.28 -1.43 -19.13
CA VAL A 26 21.60 -0.77 -19.18
C VAL A 26 21.88 -0.09 -17.85
N ALA A 27 23.10 -0.27 -17.33
CA ALA A 27 23.52 0.39 -16.10
C ALA A 27 23.43 1.93 -16.25
N PRO A 28 22.81 2.65 -15.31
CA PRO A 28 22.73 4.10 -15.36
C PRO A 28 24.14 4.70 -15.37
N ASP A 29 24.31 5.77 -16.15
CA ASP A 29 25.57 6.53 -16.31
C ASP A 29 26.76 5.73 -16.87
N ALA A 30 26.52 4.52 -17.39
CA ALA A 30 27.57 3.72 -18.00
C ALA A 30 27.93 4.24 -19.40
N LEU A 31 29.20 4.63 -19.57
CA LEU A 31 29.73 4.98 -20.88
C LEU A 31 30.01 3.71 -21.71
N PRO A 32 29.63 3.69 -23.00
CA PRO A 32 29.87 2.55 -23.88
C PRO A 32 31.36 2.36 -24.13
N LYS A 33 31.83 1.12 -24.03
CA LYS A 33 33.21 0.72 -24.35
C LYS A 33 33.27 0.15 -25.77
N ARG A 34 34.45 0.19 -26.38
CA ARG A 34 34.73 -0.40 -27.71
C ARG A 34 33.74 0.07 -28.79
N VAL A 35 33.49 1.39 -28.81
CA VAL A 35 32.52 1.98 -29.72
C VAL A 35 33.02 1.88 -31.16
N ARG A 36 32.19 1.31 -32.04
CA ARG A 36 32.43 1.18 -33.48
C ARG A 36 31.27 1.78 -34.26
N ARG A 37 31.55 2.31 -35.44
CA ARG A 37 30.51 2.84 -36.34
C ARG A 37 30.09 1.76 -37.33
N GLY A 38 28.80 1.46 -37.38
CA GLY A 38 28.20 0.55 -38.35
C GLY A 38 28.04 1.19 -39.72
N ALA A 39 27.79 0.35 -40.73
CA ALA A 39 27.50 0.80 -42.10
C ALA A 39 26.20 1.62 -42.21
N ASP A 40 25.30 1.48 -41.23
CA ASP A 40 24.09 2.27 -41.04
C ASP A 40 24.36 3.65 -40.38
N GLY A 41 25.63 3.98 -40.14
CA GLY A 41 26.05 5.23 -39.49
C GLY A 41 25.86 5.26 -37.98
N LYS A 42 25.30 4.21 -37.36
CA LYS A 42 25.06 4.14 -35.90
C LYS A 42 26.31 3.69 -35.14
N LEU A 43 26.37 4.04 -33.87
CA LEU A 43 27.45 3.63 -32.97
C LEU A 43 27.02 2.41 -32.15
N TYR A 44 27.86 1.37 -32.17
CA TYR A 44 27.68 0.15 -31.41
C TYR A 44 28.81 0.02 -30.40
N GLY A 45 28.49 -0.25 -29.15
CA GLY A 45 29.48 -0.43 -28.09
C GLY A 45 28.95 -1.38 -27.01
N GLU A 46 29.86 -1.84 -26.17
CA GLU A 46 29.53 -2.69 -25.03
C GLU A 46 29.12 -1.82 -23.85
N VAL A 47 27.98 -2.13 -23.23
CA VAL A 47 27.49 -1.42 -22.04
C VAL A 47 27.11 -2.45 -20.97
N PRO A 48 27.57 -2.28 -19.72
CA PRO A 48 27.21 -3.18 -18.64
C PRO A 48 25.69 -3.19 -18.43
N LEU A 49 25.14 -4.39 -18.28
CA LEU A 49 23.73 -4.63 -18.02
C LEU A 49 23.52 -5.02 -16.55
N ILE A 50 22.46 -4.51 -15.94
CA ILE A 50 22.02 -4.86 -14.59
C ILE A 50 20.78 -5.76 -14.73
N PRO A 51 20.76 -6.94 -14.08
CA PRO A 51 19.57 -7.78 -14.05
C PRO A 51 18.47 -7.11 -13.22
N VAL A 52 17.27 -7.01 -13.78
CA VAL A 52 16.09 -6.52 -13.07
C VAL A 52 15.25 -7.74 -12.64
N PRO A 53 15.13 -8.02 -11.33
CA PRO A 53 14.28 -9.11 -10.86
C PRO A 53 12.82 -8.86 -11.23
N HIS A 54 12.13 -9.93 -11.63
CA HIS A 54 10.84 -9.90 -12.35
C HIS A 54 9.63 -9.46 -11.51
N ASP A 55 9.81 -9.00 -10.27
CA ASP A 55 8.72 -8.57 -9.37
C ASP A 55 8.25 -7.13 -9.65
N GLU A 56 8.70 -6.54 -10.77
CA GLU A 56 8.30 -5.22 -11.29
C GLU A 56 7.69 -5.30 -12.70
N GLY A 57 7.04 -6.42 -13.03
CA GLY A 57 6.49 -6.74 -14.36
C GLY A 57 5.21 -6.02 -14.78
N ASP A 58 4.83 -4.92 -14.12
CA ASP A 58 3.67 -4.10 -14.52
C ASP A 58 4.04 -2.63 -14.77
N GLN A 59 5.26 -2.39 -15.28
CA GLN A 59 5.63 -1.09 -15.81
C GLN A 59 5.11 -0.95 -17.24
N GLY A 60 3.81 -0.68 -17.31
CA GLY A 60 3.14 -0.15 -18.49
C GLY A 60 3.97 1.00 -19.08
N VAL A 61 4.45 0.74 -20.29
CA VAL A 61 5.10 1.70 -21.17
C VAL A 61 4.20 2.92 -21.34
N ARG A 62 4.68 4.10 -20.92
CA ARG A 62 4.50 5.31 -21.73
C ARG A 62 5.66 6.28 -21.56
N ASN A 63 6.51 6.21 -22.56
CA ASN A 63 7.44 7.23 -23.00
C ASN A 63 6.71 8.56 -23.24
N THR A 64 7.11 9.63 -22.56
CA THR A 64 7.13 10.98 -23.16
C THR A 64 8.35 11.73 -22.64
N ARG A 65 9.28 11.99 -23.57
CA ARG A 65 10.29 13.04 -23.46
C ARG A 65 9.60 14.40 -23.34
N GLY A 66 10.16 15.30 -22.55
CA GLY A 66 9.75 16.70 -22.50
C GLY A 66 9.42 17.12 -21.07
N GLY A 67 10.23 18.02 -20.52
CA GLY A 67 10.08 18.55 -19.18
C GLY A 67 8.76 19.30 -18.99
N GLU A 68 8.24 19.21 -17.77
CA GLU A 68 7.50 20.26 -17.08
C GLU A 68 7.39 19.80 -15.63
N LEU A 69 8.14 20.44 -14.73
CA LEU A 69 8.07 20.25 -13.28
C LEU A 69 6.77 20.86 -12.74
N ASP A 70 5.59 20.38 -13.16
CA ASP A 70 4.33 20.66 -12.45
C ASP A 70 3.13 19.75 -12.83
N ARG A 71 3.36 18.56 -13.40
CA ARG A 71 2.28 17.57 -13.55
C ARG A 71 2.29 16.63 -12.36
N GLN A 72 1.65 17.07 -11.27
CA GLN A 72 1.01 16.10 -10.39
C GLN A 72 0.16 15.21 -11.32
N PRO A 73 0.43 13.88 -11.41
CA PRO A 73 -0.31 13.03 -12.32
C PRO A 73 -1.81 13.23 -12.02
N PRO A 74 -2.69 13.28 -13.03
CA PRO A 74 -4.13 13.35 -12.76
C PRO A 74 -4.40 12.23 -11.78
N ARG A 75 -4.80 12.62 -10.55
CA ARG A 75 -5.07 11.69 -9.46
C ARG A 75 -5.97 10.65 -10.11
N SER A 76 -5.53 9.41 -10.20
CA SER A 76 -6.29 8.38 -10.89
C SER A 76 -7.58 8.20 -10.11
N THR A 77 -8.60 8.99 -10.44
CA THR A 77 -9.90 8.93 -9.80
C THR A 77 -10.41 7.53 -10.06
N ALA A 78 -10.84 6.85 -9.00
CA ALA A 78 -11.46 5.55 -9.17
C ALA A 78 -12.63 5.73 -10.15
N VAL A 79 -12.64 4.92 -11.21
CA VAL A 79 -13.68 5.00 -12.23
C VAL A 79 -15.01 4.74 -11.51
N PRO A 80 -15.97 5.69 -11.53
CA PRO A 80 -17.24 5.48 -10.87
C PRO A 80 -17.99 4.34 -11.54
N ASP A 81 -18.77 3.60 -10.75
CA ASP A 81 -19.66 2.58 -11.31
C ASP A 81 -20.73 3.22 -12.19
N LEU A 82 -21.32 2.41 -13.06
CA LEU A 82 -22.46 2.82 -13.89
C LEU A 82 -23.63 3.22 -12.99
N ASP A 83 -24.37 4.27 -13.38
CA ASP A 83 -25.57 4.72 -12.66
C ASP A 83 -26.52 3.55 -12.38
N GLY A 84 -26.89 3.38 -11.11
CA GLY A 84 -27.75 2.28 -10.64
C GLY A 84 -27.04 0.97 -10.27
N HIS A 85 -25.73 0.87 -10.51
CA HIS A 85 -24.89 -0.26 -10.10
C HIS A 85 -23.85 0.16 -9.06
N ASP A 86 -24.28 0.68 -7.91
CA ASP A 86 -23.35 1.10 -6.85
C ASP A 86 -22.80 -0.13 -6.10
N THR A 87 -21.72 -0.70 -6.63
CA THR A 87 -20.98 -1.80 -5.98
C THR A 87 -19.95 -1.28 -4.98
N ARG A 88 -19.90 0.04 -4.81
CA ARG A 88 -19.01 0.72 -3.87
C ARG A 88 -19.30 0.26 -2.45
N PRO A 89 -18.28 -0.14 -1.68
CA PRO A 89 -18.47 -0.52 -0.29
C PRO A 89 -18.84 0.70 0.56
N ASP A 90 -19.89 0.57 1.37
CA ASP A 90 -20.34 1.61 2.28
C ASP A 90 -19.59 1.53 3.63
N PRO A 91 -18.75 2.53 3.98
CA PRO A 91 -18.08 2.55 5.28
C PRO A 91 -19.05 2.79 6.45
N LEU A 92 -20.24 3.36 6.22
CA LEU A 92 -21.21 3.65 7.28
C LEU A 92 -21.92 2.40 7.82
N ALA A 93 -21.87 1.29 7.08
CA ALA A 93 -22.37 0.00 7.52
C ALA A 93 -21.46 -0.64 8.59
N ALA A 94 -20.20 -0.21 8.72
CA ALA A 94 -19.27 -0.75 9.70
C ALA A 94 -19.64 -0.34 11.14
N THR A 95 -19.79 -1.32 12.01
CA THR A 95 -20.10 -1.14 13.45
C THR A 95 -18.90 -1.41 14.36
N THR A 96 -17.87 -2.07 13.84
CA THR A 96 -16.61 -2.37 14.54
C THR A 96 -15.38 -1.89 13.77
N PRO A 97 -14.24 -1.67 14.44
CA PRO A 97 -12.97 -1.35 13.76
C PRO A 97 -12.52 -2.41 12.75
N ALA A 98 -12.77 -3.68 13.03
CA ALA A 98 -12.45 -4.78 12.12
C ALA A 98 -13.27 -4.70 10.83
N GLU A 99 -14.58 -4.47 10.95
CA GLU A 99 -15.48 -4.27 9.79
C GLU A 99 -15.07 -3.04 8.97
N PHE A 100 -14.61 -1.97 9.63
CA PHE A 100 -14.11 -0.78 8.95
C PHE A 100 -12.86 -1.09 8.12
N VAL A 101 -11.91 -1.85 8.66
CA VAL A 101 -10.71 -2.27 7.91
C VAL A 101 -11.08 -3.23 6.78
N GLU A 102 -12.04 -4.12 6.97
CA GLU A 102 -12.53 -4.98 5.88
C GLU A 102 -13.19 -4.15 4.77
N ALA A 103 -13.97 -3.13 5.12
CA ALA A 103 -14.49 -2.17 4.15
C ALA A 103 -13.35 -1.48 3.39
N MET A 104 -12.24 -1.11 4.05
CA MET A 104 -11.07 -0.54 3.36
C MET A 104 -10.47 -1.54 2.37
N ARG A 105 -10.37 -2.83 2.73
CA ARG A 105 -9.88 -3.88 1.82
C ARG A 105 -10.81 -4.06 0.62
N LEU A 106 -12.13 -3.99 0.82
CA LEU A 106 -13.12 -4.00 -0.26
C LEU A 106 -12.98 -2.76 -1.15
N PHE A 107 -12.80 -1.58 -0.59
CA PHE A 107 -12.65 -0.34 -1.35
C PHE A 107 -11.39 -0.36 -2.21
N ARG A 108 -10.28 -0.90 -1.67
CA ARG A 108 -9.06 -1.12 -2.44
C ARG A 108 -9.28 -2.07 -3.61
N ARG A 109 -10.07 -3.13 -3.44
CA ARG A 109 -10.42 -4.07 -4.52
C ARG A 109 -11.26 -3.39 -5.59
N TRP A 110 -12.28 -2.64 -5.18
CA TRP A 110 -13.14 -1.85 -6.07
C TRP A 110 -12.32 -0.82 -6.88
N ALA A 111 -11.36 -0.15 -6.24
CA ALA A 111 -10.44 0.79 -6.89
C ALA A 111 -9.38 0.13 -7.81
N GLY A 112 -9.50 -1.16 -8.14
CA GLY A 112 -8.59 -1.86 -9.05
C GLY A 112 -7.34 -2.45 -8.37
N THR A 113 -7.35 -2.64 -7.05
CA THR A 113 -6.27 -3.26 -6.27
C THR A 113 -4.89 -2.63 -6.48
N PRO A 114 -4.73 -1.30 -6.29
CA PRO A 114 -3.42 -0.66 -6.40
C PRO A 114 -2.43 -1.29 -5.41
N SER A 115 -1.17 -1.46 -5.83
CA SER A 115 -0.10 -1.94 -4.95
C SER A 115 0.21 -0.90 -3.85
N TYR A 116 0.74 -1.32 -2.70
CA TYR A 116 1.06 -0.38 -1.61
C TYR A 116 2.09 0.69 -2.02
N ARG A 117 3.04 0.35 -2.90
CA ARG A 117 3.98 1.32 -3.49
C ARG A 117 3.26 2.32 -4.39
N LYS A 118 2.31 1.86 -5.21
CA LYS A 118 1.48 2.76 -6.04
C LYS A 118 0.62 3.68 -5.18
N MET A 119 0.05 3.15 -4.10
CA MET A 119 -0.72 3.94 -3.14
C MET A 119 0.12 5.05 -2.49
N GLN A 120 1.35 4.73 -2.08
CA GLN A 120 2.30 5.71 -1.55
C GLN A 120 2.59 6.83 -2.57
N GLN A 121 2.78 6.48 -3.85
CA GLN A 121 2.99 7.48 -4.91
C GLN A 121 1.73 8.34 -5.13
N ASN A 122 0.55 7.71 -5.19
CA ASN A 122 -0.72 8.39 -5.42
C ASN A 122 -1.09 9.38 -4.31
N CYS A 123 -0.72 9.08 -3.06
CA CYS A 123 -0.94 10.01 -1.94
C CYS A 123 0.17 11.06 -1.79
N GLY A 124 1.16 11.11 -2.68
CA GLY A 124 2.28 12.07 -2.63
C GLY A 124 3.26 11.79 -1.50
N ASN A 125 3.53 10.51 -1.19
CA ASN A 125 4.41 10.06 -0.10
C ASN A 125 3.99 10.51 1.32
N ARG A 126 2.75 10.98 1.50
CA ARG A 126 2.20 11.32 2.83
C ARG A 126 2.11 10.11 3.76
N CYS A 127 2.01 8.90 3.20
CA CYS A 127 2.01 7.64 3.93
C CYS A 127 2.88 6.62 3.20
N SER A 128 3.65 5.84 3.97
CA SER A 128 4.53 4.81 3.41
C SER A 128 3.74 3.55 3.00
N ALA A 129 4.28 2.80 2.04
CA ALA A 129 3.73 1.49 1.66
C ALA A 129 3.60 0.54 2.87
N THR A 130 4.58 0.56 3.78
CA THR A 130 4.55 -0.21 5.03
C THR A 130 3.42 0.22 5.94
N SER A 131 3.14 1.52 6.05
CA SER A 131 2.02 2.04 6.85
C SER A 131 0.68 1.54 6.32
N PHE A 132 0.49 1.53 4.99
CA PHE A 132 -0.73 0.97 4.37
C PHE A 132 -0.86 -0.53 4.62
N HIS A 133 0.22 -1.29 4.44
CA HIS A 133 0.22 -2.72 4.72
C HIS A 133 -0.14 -3.00 6.19
N THR A 134 0.54 -2.34 7.13
CA THR A 134 0.28 -2.54 8.57
C THR A 134 -1.16 -2.17 8.94
N ALA A 135 -1.68 -1.05 8.45
CA ALA A 135 -3.05 -0.64 8.74
C ALA A 135 -4.10 -1.62 8.20
N LEU A 136 -3.89 -2.17 7.00
CA LEU A 136 -4.81 -3.11 6.38
C LEU A 136 -4.67 -4.55 6.90
N SER A 137 -3.55 -4.87 7.54
CA SER A 137 -3.32 -6.19 8.17
C SER A 137 -3.79 -6.26 9.62
N GLN A 138 -4.15 -5.13 10.24
CA GLN A 138 -4.61 -5.07 11.63
C GLN A 138 -6.13 -4.84 11.69
N ASP A 139 -6.77 -5.41 12.71
CA ASP A 139 -8.21 -5.18 12.97
C ASP A 139 -8.45 -4.01 13.95
N LYS A 140 -7.55 -3.02 13.93
CA LYS A 140 -7.59 -1.82 14.78
C LYS A 140 -8.01 -0.61 13.96
N LEU A 141 -8.68 0.33 14.60
CA LEU A 141 -9.11 1.56 13.93
C LEU A 141 -7.86 2.37 13.51
N PRO A 142 -7.63 2.58 12.21
CA PRO A 142 -6.48 3.36 11.75
C PRO A 142 -6.67 4.84 12.09
N LYS A 143 -5.58 5.62 12.10
CA LYS A 143 -5.65 7.07 12.29
C LYS A 143 -6.40 7.74 11.13
N LEU A 144 -7.16 8.80 11.42
CA LEU A 144 -7.91 9.54 10.39
C LEU A 144 -7.02 10.07 9.24
N SER A 145 -5.80 10.50 9.54
CA SER A 145 -4.83 10.94 8.52
C SER A 145 -4.41 9.81 7.56
N LEU A 146 -4.34 8.57 8.06
CA LEU A 146 -4.08 7.40 7.21
C LEU A 146 -5.30 7.08 6.35
N VAL A 147 -6.51 7.23 6.88
CA VAL A 147 -7.75 7.07 6.11
C VAL A 147 -7.81 8.09 4.97
N GLU A 148 -7.51 9.37 5.23
CA GLU A 148 -7.43 10.40 4.19
C GLU A 148 -6.42 10.03 3.09
N ALA A 149 -5.20 9.65 3.49
CA ALA A 149 -4.17 9.24 2.54
C ALA A 149 -4.55 7.98 1.76
N PHE A 150 -5.28 7.05 2.38
CA PHE A 150 -5.79 5.84 1.76
C PHE A 150 -6.84 6.14 0.69
N ILE A 151 -7.83 6.99 1.00
CA ILE A 151 -8.86 7.38 0.04
C ILE A 151 -8.24 8.12 -1.15
N ALA A 152 -7.33 9.06 -0.88
CA ALA A 152 -6.58 9.75 -1.93
C ALA A 152 -5.73 8.77 -2.78
N ALA A 153 -5.09 7.79 -2.14
CA ALA A 153 -4.28 6.77 -2.82
C ALA A 153 -5.09 5.86 -3.74
N CYS A 154 -6.32 5.54 -3.34
CA CYS A 154 -7.27 4.73 -4.10
C CYS A 154 -8.10 5.56 -5.09
N GLY A 155 -7.86 6.87 -5.21
CA GLY A 155 -8.57 7.70 -6.18
C GLY A 155 -9.98 8.14 -5.76
N GLY A 156 -10.31 8.05 -4.47
CA GLY A 156 -11.58 8.55 -3.96
C GLY A 156 -11.66 10.08 -4.00
N SER A 157 -12.89 10.60 -4.07
CA SER A 157 -13.19 12.03 -4.03
C SER A 157 -13.22 12.57 -2.59
N ASP A 158 -13.29 13.89 -2.44
CA ASP A 158 -13.47 14.53 -1.12
C ASP A 158 -14.80 14.14 -0.47
N GLU A 159 -15.84 13.88 -1.27
CA GLU A 159 -17.12 13.37 -0.79
C GLU A 159 -16.96 11.98 -0.19
N GLU A 160 -16.18 11.12 -0.86
CA GLU A 160 -15.85 9.80 -0.35
C GLU A 160 -15.11 9.93 0.98
N TYR A 161 -14.08 10.78 1.05
CA TYR A 161 -13.39 11.04 2.31
C TYR A 161 -14.35 11.47 3.43
N ARG A 162 -15.35 12.31 3.16
CA ARG A 162 -16.36 12.70 4.17
C ARG A 162 -17.20 11.52 4.65
N ARG A 163 -17.58 10.57 3.77
CA ARG A 163 -18.28 9.34 4.16
C ARG A 163 -17.41 8.51 5.11
N TRP A 164 -16.17 8.27 4.73
CA TRP A 164 -15.21 7.50 5.52
C TRP A 164 -14.88 8.16 6.86
N ALA A 165 -14.67 9.48 6.89
CA ALA A 165 -14.42 10.24 8.11
C ALA A 165 -15.63 10.21 9.05
N THR A 166 -16.86 10.20 8.51
CA THR A 166 -18.08 10.10 9.32
C THR A 166 -18.21 8.73 9.98
N ALA A 167 -17.98 7.65 9.22
CA ALA A 167 -17.93 6.29 9.76
C ALA A 167 -16.85 6.15 10.84
N TRP A 168 -15.65 6.68 10.57
CA TRP A 168 -14.54 6.68 11.52
C TRP A 168 -14.90 7.36 12.85
N ARG A 169 -15.49 8.56 12.80
CA ARG A 169 -15.90 9.32 14.01
C ARG A 169 -16.96 8.57 14.82
N ARG A 170 -17.92 7.91 14.16
CA ARG A 170 -18.94 7.09 14.84
C ARG A 170 -18.29 5.95 15.64
N LEU A 171 -17.29 5.28 15.05
CA LEU A 171 -16.56 4.20 15.73
C LEU A 171 -15.72 4.74 16.88
N GLU A 172 -14.98 5.84 16.67
CA GLU A 172 -14.12 6.44 17.69
C GLU A 172 -14.94 6.87 18.92
N LEU A 173 -16.07 7.56 18.72
CA LEU A 173 -16.96 7.96 19.80
C LEU A 173 -17.52 6.75 20.58
N ARG A 174 -17.82 5.65 19.88
CA ARG A 174 -18.31 4.42 20.51
C ARG A 174 -17.23 3.71 21.32
N ILE A 175 -15.98 3.74 20.85
CA ILE A 175 -14.83 3.20 21.59
C ILE A 175 -14.60 4.04 22.85
N ALA A 176 -14.63 5.37 22.72
CA ALA A 176 -14.47 6.31 23.83
C ALA A 176 -15.57 6.15 24.89
N ASP A 177 -16.85 6.02 24.49
CA ASP A 177 -17.96 5.76 25.42
C ASP A 177 -17.75 4.42 26.16
N ARG A 178 -17.35 3.37 25.45
CA ARG A 178 -17.09 2.05 26.06
C ARG A 178 -15.92 2.10 27.05
N SER A 179 -14.85 2.84 26.74
CA SER A 179 -13.74 3.02 27.69
C SER A 179 -14.18 3.81 28.91
N ASN A 180 -14.96 4.88 28.73
CA ASN A 180 -15.46 5.70 29.83
C ASN A 180 -16.37 4.89 30.77
N ARG A 181 -17.27 4.04 30.23
CA ARG A 181 -18.11 3.15 31.04
C ARG A 181 -17.33 2.06 31.79
N ARG A 182 -16.19 1.61 31.25
CA ARG A 182 -15.34 0.59 31.89
C ARG A 182 -14.43 1.16 32.98
N SER A 183 -14.23 2.48 32.99
CA SER A 183 -13.53 3.19 34.07
C SER A 183 -14.56 3.85 34.99
N PRO A 184 -15.10 3.16 36.02
CA PRO A 184 -15.74 3.88 37.10
C PRO A 184 -14.64 4.70 37.80
N ALA A 185 -14.72 6.01 37.72
CA ALA A 185 -13.82 6.90 38.43
C ALA A 185 -13.89 6.58 39.94
N SER A 186 -12.75 6.31 40.55
CA SER A 186 -12.59 6.37 42.01
C SER A 186 -13.02 7.77 42.47
N PRO A 187 -14.03 7.90 43.35
CA PRO A 187 -14.35 9.18 43.94
C PRO A 187 -13.24 9.52 44.93
N SER A 188 -12.41 10.49 44.57
CA SER A 188 -11.45 11.12 45.48
C SER A 188 -12.21 11.66 46.69
N LEU A 189 -12.07 11.00 47.84
CA LEU A 189 -12.59 11.51 49.11
C LEU A 189 -12.06 12.93 49.34
N GLN A 190 -12.97 13.90 49.27
CA GLN A 190 -12.83 15.15 50.00
C GLN A 190 -12.77 14.76 51.49
N ARG A 191 -11.58 14.87 52.08
CA ARG A 191 -11.44 14.85 53.53
C ARG A 191 -11.76 16.25 53.99
N ASP A 192 -12.97 16.42 54.49
CA ASP A 192 -13.36 17.55 55.33
C ASP A 192 -12.43 17.55 56.55
N THR A 193 -11.48 18.49 56.59
CA THR A 193 -10.70 18.76 57.79
C THR A 193 -11.51 19.73 58.66
N GLU A 194 -12.56 19.23 59.29
CA GLU A 194 -13.23 19.90 60.40
C GLU A 194 -12.46 19.52 61.67
N GLU A 195 -11.29 20.12 61.90
CA GLU A 195 -10.56 20.01 63.17
C GLU A 195 -11.03 21.12 64.10
N ALA A 196 -12.10 20.82 64.83
CA ALA A 196 -12.49 21.53 66.04
C ALA A 196 -11.37 21.38 67.07
N SER A 197 -10.64 22.47 67.32
CA SER A 197 -9.83 22.65 68.52
C SER A 197 -10.62 23.54 69.47
N ASP A 198 -11.45 22.88 70.28
CA ASP A 198 -12.14 23.45 71.43
C ASP A 198 -12.00 22.45 72.58
N ARG A 199 -11.82 22.98 73.80
CA ARG A 199 -11.55 22.35 75.12
C ARG A 199 -10.08 22.09 75.50
N GLU A 200 -9.53 22.88 76.45
CA GLU A 200 -9.69 22.77 77.93
C GLU A 200 -8.99 21.49 78.42
N GLU A 201 -8.06 21.48 79.37
CA GLU A 201 -7.83 22.32 80.56
C GLU A 201 -6.38 22.10 81.05
#